data_AF-A0A951A162-F1
#
_entry.id   AF-A0A951A162-F1
#
_cell.length_a   1.000
_cell.length_b   1.000
_cell.length_c   1.000
_cell.angle_alpha   90.00
_cell.angle_beta   90.00
_cell.angle_gamma   90.00
#
_symmetry.space_group_name_H-M   'P 1'
#
loop_
_entity.id
_entity.type
_entity.pdbx_description
1 polymer ?
#
loop_
_entity_poly.entity_id
_entity_poly.type
_entity_poly.pdbx_seq_one_letter_code
_entity_poly.pdbx_strand_id
1 'polypeptide(L)'
;MEQSGADRYDELVDAFLSSLVGKSPRTYSTYRTGLVHFRTFLASKQRLERWQPESLGPNLLEEFYTWLVRQHGRERRATVGTHAAGLRAFVRYIARRGLLPPGVT
;
A
#
# COMPACT_ATOMS: atom_id res chain seq x y z
N MET A 1 6.87 -22.99 8.70
CA MET A 1 6.68 -22.37 7.37
C MET A 1 6.92 -20.89 7.54
N GLU A 2 8.08 -20.39 7.09
CA GLU A 2 8.35 -18.95 7.07
C GLU A 2 7.47 -18.34 5.99
N GLN A 3 6.45 -17.58 6.37
CA GLN A 3 5.63 -16.87 5.38
C GLN A 3 6.52 -15.81 4.71
N SER A 4 6.67 -15.89 3.38
CA SER A 4 7.40 -14.88 2.63
C SER A 4 6.70 -13.51 2.74
N GLY A 5 7.47 -12.41 2.74
CA GLY A 5 6.90 -11.06 2.83
C GLY A 5 5.91 -10.74 1.71
N ALA A 6 6.06 -11.39 0.55
CA ALA A 6 5.13 -11.30 -0.57
C ALA A 6 3.76 -11.92 -0.23
N ASP A 7 3.72 -13.15 0.26
CA ASP A 7 2.48 -13.81 0.69
C ASP A 7 1.78 -13.01 1.79
N ARG A 8 2.54 -12.55 2.79
CA ARG A 8 1.98 -11.73 3.88
C ARG A 8 1.41 -10.40 3.38
N TYR A 9 2.04 -9.80 2.36
CA TYR A 9 1.53 -8.59 1.72
C TYR A 9 0.21 -8.86 1.00
N ASP A 10 0.17 -9.90 0.15
CA ASP A 10 -1.02 -10.26 -0.62
C ASP A 10 -2.20 -10.66 0.31
N GLU A 11 -1.94 -11.38 1.41
CA GLU A 11 -2.96 -11.74 2.41
C GLU A 11 -3.55 -10.51 3.10
N LEU A 12 -2.71 -9.55 3.51
CA LEU A 12 -3.19 -8.30 4.13
C LEU A 12 -3.95 -7.42 3.14
N VAL A 13 -3.54 -7.39 1.87
CA VAL A 13 -4.25 -6.68 0.80
C VAL A 13 -5.63 -7.29 0.60
N ASP A 14 -5.74 -8.62 0.52
CA ASP A 14 -7.04 -9.29 0.39
C ASP A 14 -7.94 -9.00 1.59
N ALA A 15 -7.42 -9.14 2.81
CA ALA A 15 -8.16 -8.82 4.03
C ALA A 15 -8.63 -7.36 4.07
N PHE A 16 -7.78 -6.41 3.62
CA PHE A 16 -8.16 -5.00 3.51
C PHE A 16 -9.26 -4.81 2.47
N LEU A 17 -9.11 -5.36 1.26
CA LEU A 17 -10.09 -5.23 0.19
C LEU A 17 -11.43 -5.86 0.57
N SER A 18 -11.42 -7.01 1.24
CA SER A 18 -12.59 -7.66 1.83
C SER A 18 -13.22 -6.83 2.95
N SER A 19 -12.47 -6.02 3.70
CA SER A 19 -13.05 -5.09 4.69
C SER A 19 -13.82 -3.92 4.06
N LEU A 20 -13.68 -3.68 2.75
CA LEU A 20 -14.34 -2.59 2.04
C LEU A 20 -15.74 -2.94 1.52
N VAL A 21 -16.39 -4.02 2.00
CA VAL A 21 -17.73 -4.47 1.56
C VAL A 21 -18.78 -3.35 1.51
N GLY A 22 -18.66 -2.31 2.35
CA GLY A 22 -19.54 -1.13 2.35
C GLY A 22 -19.14 0.04 1.43
N LYS A 23 -18.11 -0.10 0.58
CA LYS A 23 -17.62 0.97 -0.30
C LYS A 23 -18.04 0.74 -1.75
N SER A 24 -18.20 1.83 -2.49
CA SER A 24 -18.55 1.78 -3.92
C SER A 24 -17.52 0.97 -4.73
N PRO A 25 -17.95 0.23 -5.77
CA PRO A 25 -17.07 -0.57 -6.63
C PRO A 25 -15.90 0.25 -7.22
N ARG A 26 -16.15 1.53 -7.51
CA ARG A 26 -15.13 2.46 -8.00
C ARG A 26 -13.99 2.66 -6.99
N THR A 27 -14.31 2.81 -5.71
CA THR A 27 -13.32 2.95 -4.62
C THR A 27 -12.50 1.68 -4.46
N TYR A 28 -13.16 0.51 -4.55
CA TYR A 28 -12.50 -0.78 -4.52
C TYR A 28 -11.47 -0.92 -5.64
N SER A 29 -11.88 -0.68 -6.90
CA SER A 29 -10.96 -0.76 -8.05
C SER A 29 -9.80 0.21 -7.92
N THR A 30 -10.07 1.45 -7.49
CA THR A 30 -9.02 2.45 -7.27
C THR A 30 -7.99 2.02 -6.23
N TYR A 31 -8.44 1.49 -5.09
CA TYR A 31 -7.55 1.04 -4.02
C TYR A 31 -6.76 -0.18 -4.45
N ARG A 32 -7.42 -1.15 -5.11
CA ARG A 32 -6.76 -2.33 -5.67
C ARG A 32 -5.64 -1.92 -6.64
N THR A 33 -5.90 -1.04 -7.60
CA THR A 33 -4.87 -0.57 -8.53
C THR A 33 -3.73 0.14 -7.81
N GLY A 34 -4.03 0.99 -6.82
CA GLY A 34 -3.00 1.65 -6.01
C GLY A 34 -2.10 0.65 -5.27
N LEU A 35 -2.66 -0.42 -4.72
CA LEU A 35 -1.92 -1.48 -4.02
C LEU A 35 -1.09 -2.34 -4.98
N VAL A 36 -1.59 -2.64 -6.18
CA VAL A 36 -0.79 -3.29 -7.24
C VAL A 36 0.45 -2.46 -7.58
N HIS A 37 0.30 -1.13 -7.73
CA HIS A 37 1.46 -0.26 -7.96
C HIS A 37 2.43 -0.24 -6.77
N PHE A 38 1.92 -0.30 -5.54
CA PHE A 38 2.76 -0.38 -4.35
C PHE A 38 3.54 -1.70 -4.27
N ARG A 39 2.91 -2.84 -4.62
CA ARG A 39 3.60 -4.13 -4.75
C ARG A 39 4.74 -4.06 -5.76
N THR A 40 4.50 -3.45 -6.93
CA THR A 40 5.51 -3.23 -7.96
C THR A 40 6.64 -2.32 -7.47
N PHE A 41 6.32 -1.27 -6.70
CA PHE A 41 7.32 -0.42 -6.07
C PHE A 41 8.19 -1.20 -5.07
N LEU A 42 7.59 -2.03 -4.21
CA LEU A 42 8.33 -2.88 -3.27
C LEU A 42 9.22 -3.89 -4.01
N ALA A 43 8.72 -4.50 -5.08
CA ALA A 43 9.49 -5.42 -5.92
C ALA A 43 10.67 -4.70 -6.60
N SER A 44 10.44 -3.51 -7.17
CA SER A 44 11.47 -2.66 -7.79
C SER A 44 12.58 -2.25 -6.80
N LYS A 45 12.27 -2.24 -5.50
CA LYS A 45 13.22 -1.94 -4.41
C LYS A 45 13.79 -3.20 -3.76
N GLN A 46 13.46 -4.39 -4.25
CA GLN A 46 13.82 -5.68 -3.64
C GLN A 46 13.41 -5.78 -2.15
N ARG A 47 12.33 -5.08 -1.79
CA ARG A 47 11.77 -5.02 -0.43
C ARG A 47 10.55 -5.92 -0.24
N LEU A 48 9.98 -6.45 -1.31
CA LEU A 48 8.75 -7.25 -1.26
C LEU A 48 8.95 -8.54 -0.46
N GLU A 49 10.04 -9.27 -0.68
CA GLU A 49 10.29 -10.56 -0.02
C GLU A 49 10.51 -10.44 1.49
N ARG A 50 11.05 -9.29 1.93
CA ARG A 50 11.27 -8.96 3.35
C ARG A 50 10.20 -8.01 3.90
N TRP A 51 9.12 -7.80 3.17
CA TRP A 51 8.11 -6.84 3.56
C TRP A 51 7.45 -7.29 4.84
N GLN A 52 7.40 -6.38 5.81
CA GLN A 52 6.63 -6.55 7.02
C GLN A 52 5.85 -5.25 7.30
N PRO A 53 4.64 -5.35 7.89
CA PRO A 53 3.86 -4.17 8.28
C PRO A 53 4.64 -3.20 9.17
N GLU A 54 5.48 -3.74 10.05
CA GLU A 54 6.35 -2.97 10.95
C GLU A 54 7.51 -2.25 10.26
N SER A 55 7.87 -2.67 9.04
CA SER A 55 8.88 -1.99 8.22
C SER A 55 8.33 -0.78 7.47
N LEU A 56 7.04 -0.44 7.66
CA LEU A 56 6.43 0.78 7.12
C LEU A 56 7.01 2.01 7.83
N GLY A 57 8.17 2.46 7.36
CA GLY A 57 8.80 3.69 7.84
C GLY A 57 8.03 4.96 7.45
N PRO A 58 8.25 6.08 8.15
CA PRO A 58 7.50 7.33 7.94
C PRO A 58 7.65 7.89 6.51
N ASN A 59 8.79 7.64 5.87
CA ASN A 59 9.10 8.16 4.53
C ASN A 59 8.53 7.30 3.40
N LEU A 60 8.01 6.10 3.69
CA LEU A 60 7.64 5.14 2.65
C LEU A 60 6.49 5.66 1.76
N LEU A 61 5.56 6.42 2.34
CA LEU A 61 4.49 7.08 1.59
C LEU A 61 5.02 8.14 0.62
N GLU A 62 6.04 8.90 1.04
CA GLU A 62 6.69 9.92 0.21
C GLU A 62 7.55 9.29 -0.88
N GLU A 63 8.29 8.22 -0.56
CA GLU A 63 9.05 7.43 -1.53
C GLU A 63 8.12 6.85 -2.61
N PHE A 64 6.99 6.28 -2.21
CA PHE A 64 5.99 5.75 -3.13
C PHE A 64 5.36 6.84 -4.00
N TYR A 65 5.01 7.99 -3.42
CA TYR A 65 4.49 9.13 -4.17
C TYR A 65 5.49 9.60 -5.23
N THR A 66 6.76 9.74 -4.85
CA THR A 66 7.85 10.14 -5.76
C THR A 66 8.04 9.11 -6.87
N TRP A 67 7.98 7.82 -6.55
CA TRP A 67 8.06 6.76 -7.55
C TRP A 67 6.89 6.80 -8.54
N LEU A 68 5.66 6.97 -8.05
CA LEU A 68 4.47 7.11 -8.90
C LEU A 68 4.56 8.32 -9.85
N VAL A 69 5.05 9.47 -9.35
CA VAL A 69 5.26 10.67 -10.18
C VAL A 69 6.29 10.39 -11.28
N ARG A 70 7.35 9.64 -10.99
CA ARG A 70 8.35 9.25 -11.99
C ARG A 70 7.78 8.29 -13.04
N GLN A 71 6.87 7.39 -12.67
CA GLN A 71 6.25 6.43 -13.60
C GLN A 71 5.18 7.06 -14.50
N HIS A 72 4.32 7.93 -13.96
CA HIS A 72 3.18 8.50 -14.70
C HIS A 72 3.41 9.90 -15.26
N GLY A 73 4.53 10.54 -14.91
CA GLY A 73 4.81 11.93 -15.25
C GLY A 73 4.08 12.93 -14.35
N ARG A 74 4.61 14.16 -14.30
CA ARG A 74 4.12 15.25 -13.44
C ARG A 74 2.73 15.78 -13.81
N GLU A 75 2.20 15.38 -14.97
CA GLU A 75 0.90 15.82 -15.49
C GLU A 75 -0.27 15.02 -14.90
N ARG A 76 -0.01 13.81 -14.37
CA ARG A 76 -1.04 12.93 -13.81
C ARG A 76 -1.12 12.96 -12.28
N ARG A 77 -0.95 14.15 -11.66
CA ARG A 77 -0.97 14.32 -10.18
C ARG A 77 -2.26 13.84 -9.53
N ALA A 78 -3.40 14.02 -10.19
CA ALA A 78 -4.69 13.54 -9.69
C ALA A 78 -4.72 12.01 -9.57
N THR A 79 -4.18 11.30 -10.56
CA THR A 79 -4.05 9.83 -10.57
C THR A 79 -3.07 9.36 -9.48
N VAL A 80 -1.94 10.04 -9.32
CA VAL A 80 -0.98 9.77 -8.25
C VAL A 80 -1.63 9.93 -6.87
N GLY A 81 -2.35 11.03 -6.64
CA GLY A 81 -3.06 11.28 -5.39
C GLY A 81 -4.13 10.22 -5.09
N THR A 82 -4.82 9.76 -6.14
CA THR A 82 -5.84 8.72 -6.07
C THR A 82 -5.24 7.37 -5.64
N HIS A 83 -4.09 6.98 -6.21
CA HIS A 83 -3.38 5.77 -5.80
C HIS A 83 -2.76 5.87 -4.40
N ALA A 84 -2.19 7.04 -4.06
CA ALA A 84 -1.66 7.32 -2.73
C ALA A 84 -2.75 7.26 -1.65
N ALA A 85 -3.99 7.66 -1.97
CA ALA A 85 -5.12 7.53 -1.06
C ALA A 85 -5.43 6.06 -0.71
N GLY A 86 -5.33 5.15 -1.68
CA GLY A 86 -5.47 3.71 -1.45
C GLY A 86 -4.40 3.17 -0.49
N LEU A 87 -3.14 3.55 -0.70
CA LEU A 87 -2.06 3.16 0.21
C LEU A 87 -2.25 3.72 1.62
N ARG A 88 -2.65 4.99 1.77
CA ARG A 88 -2.95 5.60 3.08
C ARG A 88 -4.07 4.85 3.80
N ALA A 89 -5.13 4.47 3.09
CA ALA A 89 -6.24 3.70 3.66
C ALA A 89 -5.76 2.31 4.13
N PHE A 90 -4.91 1.65 3.36
CA PHE A 90 -4.30 0.38 3.72
C PHE A 90 -3.37 0.49 4.94
N VAL A 91 -2.49 1.49 4.99
CA VAL A 91 -1.64 1.74 6.17
C VAL A 91 -2.48 1.99 7.42
N ARG A 92 -3.55 2.79 7.32
CA ARG A 92 -4.50 3.00 8.43
C ARG A 92 -5.20 1.71 8.85
N TYR A 93 -5.53 0.84 7.92
CA TYR A 93 -6.12 -0.47 8.21
C TYR A 93 -5.16 -1.36 9.01
N ILE A 94 -3.89 -1.41 8.61
CA ILE A 94 -2.82 -2.12 9.33
C ILE A 94 -2.63 -1.53 10.73
N ALA A 95 -2.57 -0.19 10.84
CA ALA A 95 -2.40 0.54 12.10
C ALA A 95 -3.49 0.17 13.12
N ARG A 96 -4.76 0.16 12.68
CA ARG A 96 -5.90 -0.18 13.55
C ARG A 96 -5.87 -1.61 14.07
N ARG A 97 -5.16 -2.52 13.41
CA ARG A 97 -5.00 -3.91 13.84
C ARG A 97 -3.81 -4.12 14.77
N GLY A 98 -3.12 -3.05 15.19
CA GLY A 98 -1.94 -3.15 16.06
C GLY A 98 -0.73 -3.80 15.37
N LEU A 99 -0.72 -3.83 14.04
CA LEU A 99 0.36 -4.43 13.25
C LEU A 99 1.49 -3.42 12.94
N LEU A 100 1.35 -2.16 13.38
CA LEU A 100 2.42 -1.17 13.34
C LEU A 100 3.15 -1.10 14.68
N PRO A 101 4.46 -0.80 14.69
CA PRO A 101 5.18 -0.53 15.92
C PRO A 101 4.55 0.64 16.68
N PRO A 102 4.57 0.63 18.02
CA PRO A 102 4.11 1.75 18.83
C PRO A 102 4.90 3.03 18.45
N GLY A 103 4.20 4.10 18.10
CA GLY A 103 4.80 5.40 17.73
C GLY A 103 4.60 5.84 16.27
N VAL A 104 3.91 5.04 15.44
CA VAL A 104 3.49 5.46 14.08
C VAL A 104 2.02 5.91 14.13
N THR A 105 1.77 7.20 14.37
CA THR A 105 0.46 7.87 14.23
C THR A 105 0.65 9.29 13.75
#